data_AF-A0A0S3U4Z5-F1
#
_entry.id   AF-A0A0S3U4Z5-F1
#
_cell.length_a   1.000
_cell.length_b   1.000
_cell.length_c   1.000
_cell.angle_alpha   90.00
_cell.angle_beta   90.00
_cell.angle_gamma   90.00
#
_symmetry.space_group_name_H-M   'P 1'
#
loop_
_entity.id
_entity.type
_entity.pdbx_description
1 polymer ?
#
loop_
_entity_poly.entity_id
_entity_poly.type
_entity_poly.pdbx_seq_one_letter_code
_entity_poly.pdbx_strand_id
1 'polypeptide(L)'
;MSKHLVSLGLLSALFNLSTVAYSQEYPTFKTKNETHAVLTKSLEAQYPGVPVLNKKDWRTAEDIPWSKIVIVKDDFDGDYVAVFDKNYQKDSTGSEAGIISNWSQNQIRVYAYGIRRQCGLFNLVCKELERKDLETGDLSIRVGEQVFKLVGKNGNYPMNPELATALRNAPSGKAKIRVTLEGSGSTITNDIGEKTVEAWKIVYKPSD
;
A
#
# COMPACT_ATOMS: atom_id res chain seq x y z
N MET A 1 -65.41 52.38 -35.28
CA MET A 1 -66.20 52.88 -34.12
C MET A 1 -65.54 52.31 -32.87
N SER A 2 -64.92 53.15 -32.03
CA SER A 2 -65.47 53.61 -30.73
C SER A 2 -65.74 52.43 -29.78
N LYS A 3 -65.06 52.20 -28.64
CA LYS A 3 -64.28 53.03 -27.68
C LYS A 3 -63.31 52.09 -26.89
N HIS A 4 -62.44 52.46 -25.93
CA HIS A 4 -62.11 53.71 -25.22
C HIS A 4 -60.62 53.71 -24.79
N LEU A 5 -60.04 54.87 -24.44
CA LEU A 5 -58.92 54.97 -23.48
C LEU A 5 -59.47 55.09 -22.04
N VAL A 6 -58.82 54.47 -21.05
CA VAL A 6 -58.57 55.02 -19.69
C VAL A 6 -57.18 54.52 -19.19
N SER A 7 -56.55 55.27 -18.28
CA SER A 7 -55.14 55.27 -17.90
C SER A 7 -54.85 54.67 -16.50
N LEU A 8 -53.57 54.71 -16.11
CA LEU A 8 -52.95 54.48 -14.79
C LEU A 8 -52.75 53.01 -14.34
N GLY A 9 -51.61 52.65 -13.72
CA GLY A 9 -50.44 53.49 -13.40
C GLY A 9 -49.21 52.67 -12.97
N LEU A 10 -48.04 53.31 -12.90
CA LEU A 10 -46.80 52.66 -12.49
C LEU A 10 -46.81 52.28 -11.00
N LEU A 11 -46.40 51.03 -10.70
CA LEU A 11 -45.72 50.70 -9.45
C LEU A 11 -44.39 50.00 -9.76
N SER A 12 -43.29 50.71 -9.53
CA SER A 12 -41.94 50.16 -9.52
C SER A 12 -41.66 49.49 -8.17
N ALA A 13 -41.82 48.18 -8.09
CA ALA A 13 -41.41 47.40 -6.92
C ALA A 13 -39.90 47.10 -6.99
N LEU A 14 -39.12 47.72 -6.10
CA LEU A 14 -37.71 47.42 -5.93
C LEU A 14 -37.56 46.08 -5.18
N PHE A 15 -36.98 45.07 -5.83
CA PHE A 15 -36.61 43.82 -5.19
C PHE A 15 -35.35 44.03 -4.33
N ASN A 16 -35.53 44.20 -3.03
CA ASN A 16 -34.45 44.03 -2.06
C ASN A 16 -34.11 42.53 -1.94
N LEU A 17 -33.08 42.09 -2.66
CA LEU A 17 -32.43 40.79 -2.40
C LEU A 17 -31.54 40.92 -1.15
N SER A 18 -32.15 40.76 0.02
CA SER A 18 -31.40 40.55 1.26
C SER A 18 -30.73 39.17 1.21
N THR A 19 -29.42 39.16 0.96
CA THR A 19 -28.60 37.96 1.07
C THR A 19 -28.58 37.47 2.52
N VAL A 20 -29.36 36.43 2.82
CA VAL A 20 -29.28 35.73 4.10
C VAL A 20 -27.95 34.98 4.12
N ALA A 21 -26.94 35.55 4.79
CA ALA A 21 -25.69 34.87 5.08
C ALA A 21 -25.96 33.76 6.09
N TYR A 22 -26.14 32.54 5.59
CA TYR A 22 -26.35 31.35 6.41
C TYR A 22 -25.01 30.91 7.00
N SER A 23 -24.63 31.48 8.15
CA SER A 23 -23.49 31.01 8.91
C SER A 23 -23.83 29.64 9.52
N GLN A 24 -23.40 28.57 8.88
CA GLN A 24 -23.32 27.29 9.59
C GLN A 24 -22.23 27.41 10.64
N GLU A 25 -22.65 27.54 11.90
CA GLU A 25 -21.82 27.16 13.03
C GLU A 25 -21.52 25.66 12.87
N TYR A 26 -20.34 25.35 12.33
CA TYR A 26 -19.81 24.00 12.42
C TYR A 26 -19.75 23.64 13.91
N PRO A 27 -20.34 22.52 14.35
CA PRO A 27 -20.22 22.09 15.73
C PRO A 27 -18.73 21.94 16.01
N THR A 28 -18.21 22.75 16.92
CA THR A 28 -16.83 22.64 17.38
C THR A 28 -16.69 21.25 17.98
N PHE A 29 -15.99 20.37 17.25
CA PHE A 29 -15.63 19.06 17.74
C PHE A 29 -14.72 19.28 18.95
N LYS A 30 -15.32 19.29 20.15
CA LYS A 30 -14.58 19.13 21.39
C LYS A 30 -13.93 17.77 21.31
N THR A 31 -12.66 17.77 20.90
CA THR A 31 -11.82 16.57 20.91
C THR A 31 -11.77 16.08 22.35
N LYS A 32 -12.50 14.99 22.62
CA LYS A 32 -12.53 14.33 23.92
C LYS A 32 -11.24 13.50 24.08
N ASN A 33 -10.11 14.20 23.92
CA ASN A 33 -8.75 13.66 23.86
C ASN A 33 -8.06 13.72 25.23
N GLU A 34 -8.85 13.64 26.30
CA GLU A 34 -8.39 13.51 27.66
C GLU A 34 -8.93 12.19 28.22
N THR A 35 -8.03 11.39 28.81
CA THR A 35 -8.31 10.11 29.51
C THR A 35 -8.45 8.83 28.67
N HIS A 36 -7.73 8.70 27.55
CA HIS A 36 -7.25 7.38 27.09
C HIS A 36 -5.83 7.46 26.51
N ALA A 37 -4.90 7.98 27.32
CA ALA A 37 -3.47 7.69 27.13
C ALA A 37 -3.21 6.23 27.51
N VAL A 38 -3.66 5.30 26.68
CA VAL A 38 -3.07 3.96 26.62
C VAL A 38 -1.59 4.20 26.35
N LEU A 39 -0.72 3.66 27.22
CA LEU A 39 0.72 3.66 27.02
C LEU A 39 1.06 2.70 25.87
N THR A 40 0.70 3.09 24.65
CA THR A 40 1.13 2.42 23.43
C THR A 40 2.63 2.64 23.34
N LYS A 41 3.39 1.66 23.88
CA LYS A 41 4.85 1.67 23.85
C LYS A 41 5.28 1.83 22.39
N SER A 42 6.06 2.87 22.07
CA SER A 42 6.48 3.09 20.68
C SER A 42 7.20 1.85 20.16
N LEU A 43 7.03 1.55 18.86
CA LEU A 43 7.58 0.34 18.27
C LEU A 43 9.12 0.30 18.42
N GLU A 44 9.81 1.44 18.41
CA GLU A 44 11.25 1.53 18.65
C GLU A 44 11.64 1.08 20.06
N ALA A 45 10.79 1.34 21.06
CA ALA A 45 10.99 0.88 22.43
C ALA A 45 10.53 -0.58 22.64
N GLN A 46 9.72 -1.14 21.74
CA GLN A 46 9.39 -2.56 21.71
C GLN A 46 10.46 -3.38 20.95
N TYR A 47 11.04 -2.81 19.91
CA TYR A 47 12.00 -3.42 18.99
C TYR A 47 13.30 -2.59 18.91
N PRO A 48 14.10 -2.55 19.99
CA PRO A 48 15.31 -1.73 20.04
C PRO A 48 16.32 -2.15 18.98
N GLY A 49 16.87 -1.16 18.27
CA GLY A 49 17.85 -1.37 17.19
C GLY A 49 17.27 -1.83 15.85
N VAL A 50 15.95 -1.98 15.74
CA VAL A 50 15.30 -2.22 14.44
C VAL A 50 15.33 -0.94 13.59
N PRO A 51 15.75 -1.01 12.31
CA PRO A 51 15.79 0.15 11.43
C PRO A 51 14.40 0.73 11.18
N VAL A 52 14.31 2.06 11.22
CA VAL A 52 13.09 2.82 10.92
C VAL A 52 13.07 3.22 9.45
N LEU A 53 12.08 2.76 8.71
CA LEU A 53 11.81 3.15 7.33
C LEU A 53 10.77 4.29 7.33
N ASN A 54 11.25 5.52 7.25
CA ASN A 54 10.42 6.71 7.05
C ASN A 54 10.59 7.21 5.61
N LYS A 55 9.72 6.75 4.71
CA LYS A 55 9.75 7.08 3.28
C LYS A 55 8.33 7.28 2.78
N LYS A 56 8.09 8.37 2.03
CA LYS A 56 6.80 8.66 1.39
C LYS A 56 6.32 7.53 0.45
N ASP A 57 7.24 6.81 -0.16
CA ASP A 57 6.95 5.61 -0.93
C ASP A 57 8.12 4.62 -0.80
N TRP A 58 7.84 3.42 -0.32
CA TRP A 58 8.83 2.35 -0.20
C TRP A 58 9.08 1.59 -1.51
N ARG A 59 8.18 1.71 -2.50
CA ARG A 59 8.27 0.98 -3.80
C ARG A 59 9.45 1.45 -4.64
N THR A 60 9.85 2.71 -4.45
CA THR A 60 10.93 3.39 -5.18
C THR A 60 12.12 3.76 -4.30
N ALA A 61 12.08 3.47 -3.00
CA ALA A 61 13.19 3.75 -2.09
C ALA A 61 14.40 2.83 -2.35
N GLU A 62 15.60 3.41 -2.32
CA GLU A 62 16.85 2.71 -2.63
C GLU A 62 17.42 1.95 -1.41
N ASP A 63 17.10 2.43 -0.19
CA ASP A 63 17.68 2.03 1.08
C ASP A 63 16.81 1.08 1.91
N ILE A 64 15.95 0.29 1.27
CA ILE A 64 15.10 -0.71 1.93
C ILE A 64 15.97 -1.80 2.63
N PRO A 65 15.78 -2.06 3.93
CA PRO A 65 16.42 -3.17 4.64
C PRO A 65 15.83 -4.54 4.25
N TRP A 66 16.20 -5.04 3.06
CA TRP A 66 15.71 -6.31 2.51
C TRP A 66 15.89 -7.50 3.46
N SER A 67 14.83 -8.30 3.57
CA SER A 67 14.73 -9.51 4.40
C SER A 67 15.11 -9.30 5.87
N LYS A 68 14.82 -8.11 6.41
CA LYS A 68 14.95 -7.76 7.82
C LYS A 68 13.65 -7.14 8.33
N ILE A 69 13.38 -7.30 9.62
CA ILE A 69 12.32 -6.52 10.25
C ILE A 69 12.67 -5.02 10.21
N VAL A 70 11.66 -4.20 9.99
CA VAL A 70 11.71 -2.74 9.98
C VAL A 70 10.51 -2.17 10.72
N ILE A 71 10.65 -0.97 11.28
CA ILE A 71 9.51 -0.16 11.72
C ILE A 71 9.21 0.80 10.57
N VAL A 72 8.05 0.67 9.93
CA VAL A 72 7.59 1.60 8.91
C VAL A 72 6.86 2.75 9.59
N LYS A 73 7.18 3.99 9.18
CA LYS A 73 6.40 5.19 9.50
C LYS A 73 5.47 5.48 8.33
N ASP A 74 4.17 5.61 8.60
CA ASP A 74 3.16 5.90 7.59
C ASP A 74 2.08 6.82 8.18
N ASP A 75 1.88 7.99 7.56
CA ASP A 75 0.95 9.01 8.06
C ASP A 75 -0.53 8.59 7.93
N PHE A 76 -0.84 7.54 7.16
CA PHE A 76 -2.20 7.06 6.90
C PHE A 76 -2.49 5.71 7.55
N ASP A 77 -1.56 4.76 7.47
CA ASP A 77 -1.70 3.43 8.10
C ASP A 77 -1.25 3.41 9.58
N GLY A 78 -0.56 4.46 10.04
CA GLY A 78 0.13 4.50 11.32
C GLY A 78 1.47 3.74 11.29
N ASP A 79 2.14 3.69 12.44
CA ASP A 79 3.41 2.98 12.56
C ASP A 79 3.19 1.46 12.66
N TYR A 80 3.94 0.66 11.88
CA TYR A 80 3.84 -0.80 11.92
C TYR A 80 5.18 -1.50 11.73
N VAL A 81 5.29 -2.73 12.26
CA VAL A 81 6.41 -3.62 11.97
C VAL A 81 6.13 -4.39 10.68
N ALA A 82 7.14 -4.47 9.81
CA ALA A 82 7.07 -5.24 8.58
C ALA A 82 8.41 -5.94 8.27
N VAL A 83 8.39 -6.83 7.28
CA VAL A 83 9.58 -7.24 6.52
C VAL A 83 9.35 -6.99 5.04
N PHE A 84 10.41 -6.59 4.33
CA PHE A 84 10.40 -6.37 2.89
C PHE A 84 11.17 -7.46 2.14
N ASP A 85 10.59 -7.99 1.06
CA ASP A 85 11.22 -8.96 0.15
C ASP A 85 11.21 -8.43 -1.28
N LYS A 86 12.26 -8.69 -2.05
CA LYS A 86 12.37 -8.28 -3.47
C LYS A 86 12.92 -9.42 -4.31
N ASN A 87 12.14 -9.84 -5.28
CA ASN A 87 12.51 -10.91 -6.21
C ASN A 87 12.25 -10.46 -7.63
N TYR A 88 13.19 -10.78 -8.52
CA TYR A 88 13.11 -10.41 -9.91
C TYR A 88 13.73 -11.50 -10.79
N GLN A 89 13.30 -11.54 -12.04
CA GLN A 89 13.87 -12.36 -13.09
C GLN A 89 14.44 -11.41 -14.15
N LYS A 90 15.65 -11.71 -14.64
CA LYS A 90 16.30 -10.98 -15.72
C LYS A 90 16.32 -11.83 -16.98
N ASP A 91 16.07 -11.21 -18.12
CA ASP A 91 16.24 -11.84 -19.44
C ASP A 91 17.66 -11.63 -20.00
N SER A 92 17.93 -12.20 -21.17
CA SER A 92 19.21 -12.08 -21.87
C SER A 92 19.56 -10.65 -22.34
N THR A 93 18.58 -9.75 -22.37
CA THR A 93 18.75 -8.32 -22.70
C THR A 93 19.05 -7.46 -21.47
N GLY A 94 19.07 -8.05 -20.27
CA GLY A 94 19.21 -7.35 -19.00
C GLY A 94 17.93 -6.63 -18.55
N SER A 95 16.83 -6.79 -19.29
CA SER A 95 15.49 -6.37 -18.86
C SER A 95 15.04 -7.24 -17.69
N GLU A 96 14.18 -6.70 -16.83
CA GLU A 96 13.89 -7.26 -15.51
C GLU A 96 12.39 -7.17 -15.23
N ALA A 97 11.80 -8.27 -14.76
CA ALA A 97 10.43 -8.28 -14.23
C ALA A 97 10.46 -8.82 -12.80
N GLY A 98 9.76 -8.15 -11.88
CA GLY A 98 9.87 -8.51 -10.47
C GLY A 98 8.72 -8.01 -9.62
N ILE A 99 8.81 -8.36 -8.34
CA ILE A 99 7.91 -7.91 -7.30
C ILE A 99 8.72 -7.40 -6.10
N ILE A 100 8.17 -6.40 -5.44
CA ILE A 100 8.52 -6.01 -4.07
C ILE A 100 7.31 -6.36 -3.20
N SER A 101 7.53 -6.96 -2.05
CA SER A 101 6.48 -7.31 -1.10
C SER A 101 6.79 -6.77 0.29
N ASN A 102 5.77 -6.20 0.94
CA ASN A 102 5.77 -5.72 2.32
C ASN A 102 4.83 -6.63 3.10
N TRP A 103 5.34 -7.28 4.14
CA TRP A 103 4.62 -8.23 4.98
C TRP A 103 4.46 -7.61 6.37
N SER A 104 3.24 -7.20 6.72
CA SER A 104 2.89 -6.66 8.04
C SER A 104 1.76 -7.46 8.69
N GLN A 105 1.46 -7.18 9.96
CA GLN A 105 0.44 -7.90 10.74
C GLN A 105 -0.97 -7.83 10.13
N ASN A 106 -1.33 -6.69 9.53
CA ASN A 106 -2.70 -6.43 9.07
C ASN A 106 -2.90 -6.71 7.57
N GLN A 107 -1.82 -6.68 6.78
CA GLN A 107 -1.89 -6.80 5.33
C GLN A 107 -0.56 -7.27 4.73
N ILE A 108 -0.65 -7.79 3.51
CA ILE A 108 0.49 -7.93 2.61
C ILE A 108 0.30 -6.91 1.50
N ARG A 109 1.33 -6.14 1.17
CA ARG A 109 1.34 -5.26 -0.01
C ARG A 109 2.32 -5.80 -1.03
N VAL A 110 1.89 -5.93 -2.28
CA VAL A 110 2.73 -6.36 -3.41
C VAL A 110 2.72 -5.26 -4.46
N TYR A 111 3.91 -4.93 -4.95
CA TYR A 111 4.11 -4.03 -6.08
C TYR A 111 4.90 -4.80 -7.15
N ALA A 112 4.29 -5.00 -8.32
CA ALA A 112 4.95 -5.61 -9.46
C ALA A 112 5.48 -4.53 -10.41
N TYR A 113 6.62 -4.81 -11.05
CA TYR A 113 7.27 -3.88 -11.97
C TYR A 113 7.96 -4.61 -13.11
N GLY A 114 8.03 -3.94 -14.26
CA GLY A 114 8.89 -4.28 -15.38
C GLY A 114 9.90 -3.16 -15.65
N ILE A 115 11.13 -3.52 -15.97
CA ILE A 115 12.20 -2.61 -16.39
C ILE A 115 12.70 -3.07 -17.74
N ARG A 116 12.50 -2.28 -18.78
CA ARG A 116 13.12 -2.51 -20.08
C ARG A 116 14.50 -1.90 -20.08
N ARG A 117 15.52 -2.71 -20.36
CA ARG A 117 16.90 -2.24 -20.53
C ARG A 117 17.36 -2.44 -21.97
N GLN A 118 18.29 -1.59 -22.38
CA GLN A 118 19.08 -1.79 -23.58
C GLN A 118 20.54 -1.89 -23.17
N CYS A 119 21.12 -3.05 -23.40
CA CYS A 119 22.53 -3.30 -23.15
C CYS A 119 23.35 -3.19 -24.46
N GLY A 120 24.56 -2.65 -24.34
CA GLY A 120 25.55 -2.62 -25.40
C GLY A 120 26.26 -3.96 -25.59
N LEU A 121 27.34 -3.94 -26.39
CA LEU A 121 28.14 -5.13 -26.69
C LEU A 121 28.57 -5.88 -25.41
N PHE A 122 28.37 -7.19 -25.39
CA PHE A 122 28.65 -8.10 -24.26
C PHE A 122 27.92 -7.80 -22.94
N ASN A 123 26.81 -7.06 -22.96
CA ASN A 123 26.05 -6.68 -21.75
C ASN A 123 26.85 -5.85 -20.70
N LEU A 124 27.99 -5.27 -21.10
CA LEU A 124 28.89 -4.51 -20.21
C LEU A 124 28.33 -3.16 -19.74
N VAL A 125 27.47 -2.53 -20.56
CA VAL A 125 26.81 -1.26 -20.24
C VAL A 125 25.33 -1.41 -20.57
N CYS A 126 24.48 -1.27 -19.57
CA CYS A 126 23.03 -1.38 -19.69
C CYS A 126 22.35 -0.09 -19.25
N LYS A 127 21.49 0.46 -20.11
CA LYS A 127 20.67 1.63 -19.80
C LYS A 127 19.23 1.21 -19.52
N GLU A 128 18.67 1.67 -18.40
CA GLU A 128 17.22 1.63 -18.15
C GLU A 128 16.53 2.55 -19.16
N LEU A 129 15.69 1.99 -20.03
CA LEU A 129 14.93 2.75 -21.02
C LEU A 129 13.56 3.14 -20.49
N GLU A 130 12.95 2.25 -19.71
CA GLU A 130 11.56 2.34 -19.28
C GLU A 130 11.37 1.51 -18.01
N ARG A 131 10.65 2.09 -17.06
CA ARG A 131 10.11 1.40 -15.89
C ARG A 131 8.59 1.46 -15.99
N LYS A 132 7.95 0.32 -15.83
CA LYS A 132 6.50 0.17 -15.86
C LYS A 132 6.02 -0.45 -14.56
N ASP A 133 5.14 0.27 -13.88
CA ASP A 133 4.37 -0.25 -12.76
C ASP A 133 3.32 -1.23 -13.29
N LEU A 134 3.17 -2.37 -12.64
CA LEU A 134 2.25 -3.43 -13.04
C LEU A 134 1.21 -3.63 -11.94
N GLU A 135 -0.06 -3.44 -12.30
CA GLU A 135 -1.19 -3.67 -11.40
C GLU A 135 -1.32 -5.17 -11.08
N THR A 136 -1.60 -5.48 -9.82
CA THR A 136 -1.59 -6.84 -9.27
C THR A 136 -2.96 -7.24 -8.76
N GLY A 137 -3.54 -8.27 -9.38
CA GLY A 137 -4.82 -8.88 -9.05
C GLY A 137 -4.67 -9.92 -7.94
N ASP A 138 -5.03 -11.18 -8.17
CA ASP A 138 -4.94 -12.23 -7.14
C ASP A 138 -3.52 -12.50 -6.63
N LEU A 139 -3.41 -12.78 -5.32
CA LEU A 139 -2.18 -13.24 -4.67
C LEU A 139 -2.37 -14.68 -4.17
N SER A 140 -1.41 -15.55 -4.44
CA SER A 140 -1.31 -16.89 -3.87
C SER A 140 0.02 -17.06 -3.13
N ILE A 141 -0.04 -17.55 -1.90
CA ILE A 141 1.12 -17.79 -1.04
C ILE A 141 1.15 -19.26 -0.69
N ARG A 142 2.26 -19.93 -0.98
CA ARG A 142 2.50 -21.32 -0.58
C ARG A 142 3.42 -21.35 0.64
N VAL A 143 3.01 -22.03 1.70
CA VAL A 143 3.83 -22.32 2.88
C VAL A 143 3.88 -23.84 3.07
N GLY A 144 5.05 -24.45 2.84
CA GLY A 144 5.20 -25.90 2.85
C GLY A 144 4.37 -26.56 1.75
N GLU A 145 3.24 -27.16 2.11
CA GLU A 145 2.26 -27.78 1.20
C GLU A 145 0.95 -27.00 1.09
N GLN A 146 0.69 -26.08 2.03
CA GLN A 146 -0.54 -25.29 2.06
C GLN A 146 -0.44 -24.12 1.06
N VAL A 147 -1.56 -23.80 0.39
CA VAL A 147 -1.66 -22.68 -0.54
C VAL A 147 -2.82 -21.79 -0.14
N PHE A 148 -2.50 -20.58 0.31
CA PHE A 148 -3.44 -19.53 0.64
C PHE A 148 -3.70 -18.68 -0.60
N LYS A 149 -4.97 -18.44 -0.92
CA LYS A 149 -5.40 -17.51 -1.97
C LYS A 149 -5.99 -16.27 -1.32
N LEU A 150 -5.53 -15.10 -1.75
CA LEU A 150 -5.95 -13.79 -1.25
C LEU A 150 -6.49 -12.97 -2.42
N VAL A 151 -7.71 -12.48 -2.26
CA VAL A 151 -8.26 -11.42 -3.11
C VAL A 151 -7.86 -10.10 -2.48
N GLY A 152 -7.27 -9.21 -3.28
CA GLY A 152 -6.84 -7.89 -2.86
C GLY A 152 -7.38 -6.81 -3.77
N LYS A 153 -6.98 -5.57 -3.50
CA LYS A 153 -7.24 -4.42 -4.38
C LYS A 153 -5.99 -3.57 -4.51
N ASN A 154 -5.60 -3.26 -5.74
CA ASN A 154 -4.43 -2.44 -6.06
C ASN A 154 -3.16 -2.93 -5.34
N GLY A 155 -2.95 -4.26 -5.29
CA GLY A 155 -1.82 -4.88 -4.59
C GLY A 155 -1.86 -4.89 -3.06
N ASN A 156 -2.99 -4.53 -2.43
CA ASN A 156 -3.19 -4.65 -0.98
C ASN A 156 -4.06 -5.87 -0.67
N TYR A 157 -3.55 -6.78 0.16
CA TYR A 157 -4.19 -8.04 0.51
C TYR A 157 -4.39 -8.12 2.03
N PRO A 158 -5.61 -8.25 2.54
CA PRO A 158 -5.85 -8.31 3.98
C PRO A 158 -5.24 -9.59 4.57
N MET A 159 -4.62 -9.46 5.74
CA MET A 159 -4.16 -10.61 6.51
C MET A 159 -5.36 -11.31 7.17
N ASN A 160 -5.30 -12.63 7.28
CA ASN A 160 -6.24 -13.41 8.09
C ASN A 160 -5.48 -14.25 9.15
N PRO A 161 -6.13 -14.68 10.25
CA PRO A 161 -5.45 -15.37 11.34
C PRO A 161 -4.82 -16.72 10.96
N GLU A 162 -5.38 -17.42 9.98
CA GLU A 162 -4.89 -18.71 9.49
C GLU A 162 -3.56 -18.53 8.75
N LEU A 163 -3.51 -17.59 7.80
CA LEU A 163 -2.31 -17.23 7.07
C LEU A 163 -1.25 -16.64 8.02
N ALA A 164 -1.60 -15.73 8.93
CA ALA A 164 -0.65 -15.18 9.91
C ALA A 164 0.00 -16.30 10.75
N THR A 165 -0.79 -17.29 11.16
CA THR A 165 -0.30 -18.48 11.88
C THR A 165 0.62 -19.34 11.01
N ALA A 166 0.27 -19.55 9.75
CA ALA A 166 1.09 -20.31 8.80
C ALA A 166 2.43 -19.60 8.48
N LEU A 167 2.42 -18.28 8.25
CA LEU A 167 3.61 -17.47 8.02
C LEU A 167 4.54 -17.46 9.24
N ARG A 168 4.00 -17.26 10.45
CA ARG A 168 4.78 -17.34 11.70
C ARG A 168 5.45 -18.70 11.88
N ASN A 169 4.76 -19.78 11.53
CA ASN A 169 5.22 -21.16 11.69
C ASN A 169 5.98 -21.69 10.45
N ALA A 170 6.24 -20.85 9.44
CA ALA A 170 6.77 -21.28 8.16
C ALA A 170 8.20 -21.87 8.29
N PRO A 171 8.48 -23.06 7.71
CA PRO A 171 9.83 -23.58 7.61
C PRO A 171 10.64 -22.80 6.57
N SER A 172 11.90 -22.51 6.90
CA SER A 172 12.82 -21.80 5.99
C SER A 172 13.00 -22.54 4.65
N GLY A 173 13.21 -21.78 3.58
CA GLY A 173 13.39 -22.29 2.22
C GLY A 173 12.14 -22.94 1.58
N LYS A 174 10.97 -22.90 2.23
CA LYS A 174 9.73 -23.57 1.76
C LYS A 174 8.54 -22.64 1.60
N ALA A 175 8.78 -21.37 1.26
CA ALA A 175 7.74 -20.38 0.99
C ALA A 175 7.85 -19.83 -0.44
N LYS A 176 6.72 -19.73 -1.14
CA LYS A 176 6.62 -19.15 -2.50
C LYS A 176 5.48 -18.15 -2.58
N ILE A 177 5.67 -17.12 -3.40
CA ILE A 177 4.67 -16.13 -3.76
C ILE A 177 4.35 -16.25 -5.25
N ARG A 178 3.06 -16.15 -5.59
CA ARG A 178 2.56 -15.97 -6.96
C ARG A 178 1.58 -14.82 -6.98
N VAL A 179 1.80 -13.86 -7.86
CA VAL A 179 0.86 -12.76 -8.12
C VAL A 179 0.38 -12.80 -9.57
N THR A 180 -0.90 -12.54 -9.79
CA THR A 180 -1.49 -12.34 -11.12
C THR A 180 -1.42 -10.85 -11.48
N LEU A 181 -1.08 -10.54 -12.72
CA LEU A 181 -1.03 -9.18 -13.25
C LEU A 181 -2.37 -8.80 -13.89
N GLU A 182 -2.93 -7.66 -13.51
CA GLU A 182 -4.18 -7.15 -14.07
C GLU A 182 -4.03 -6.82 -15.57
N GLY A 183 -5.14 -6.83 -16.29
CA GLY A 183 -5.21 -6.65 -17.75
C GLY A 183 -4.63 -7.81 -18.59
N SER A 184 -3.51 -8.40 -18.19
CA SER A 184 -2.82 -9.46 -18.94
C SER A 184 -3.14 -10.88 -18.49
N GLY A 185 -3.53 -11.08 -17.22
CA GLY A 185 -3.71 -12.41 -16.62
C GLY A 185 -2.42 -13.22 -16.45
N SER A 186 -1.25 -12.65 -16.81
CA SER A 186 0.06 -13.28 -16.62
C SER A 186 0.36 -13.41 -15.12
N THR A 187 1.24 -14.35 -14.74
CA THR A 187 1.64 -14.50 -13.33
C THR A 187 3.15 -14.38 -13.14
N ILE A 188 3.56 -13.75 -12.05
CA ILE A 188 4.93 -13.78 -11.55
C ILE A 188 4.96 -14.74 -10.36
N THR A 189 5.77 -15.80 -10.43
CA THR A 189 5.96 -16.75 -9.31
C THR A 189 7.43 -16.72 -8.88
N ASN A 190 7.69 -16.48 -7.59
CA ASN A 190 9.03 -16.42 -7.00
C ASN A 190 9.10 -17.21 -5.69
N ASP A 191 10.30 -17.65 -5.32
CA ASP A 191 10.62 -18.04 -3.94
C ASP A 191 10.68 -16.82 -3.03
N ILE A 192 10.30 -16.98 -1.77
CA ILE A 192 10.41 -15.95 -0.74
C ILE A 192 11.73 -16.15 0.01
N GLY A 193 12.48 -15.08 0.25
CA GLY A 193 13.81 -15.15 0.85
C GLY A 193 13.81 -15.84 2.24
N GLU A 194 14.77 -16.71 2.50
CA GLU A 194 14.86 -17.46 3.78
C GLU A 194 14.84 -16.54 5.01
N LYS A 195 15.56 -15.41 4.95
CA LYS A 195 15.59 -14.40 6.02
C LYS A 195 14.26 -13.65 6.17
N THR A 196 13.48 -13.53 5.09
CA THR A 196 12.11 -13.00 5.14
C THR A 196 11.19 -13.98 5.87
N VAL A 197 11.32 -15.28 5.59
CA VAL A 197 10.61 -16.35 6.31
C VAL A 197 10.99 -16.39 7.80
N GLU A 198 12.26 -16.14 8.14
CA GLU A 198 12.70 -16.00 9.52
C GLU A 198 12.10 -14.77 10.21
N ALA A 199 12.08 -13.61 9.53
CA ALA A 199 11.53 -12.36 10.04
C ALA A 199 10.02 -12.43 10.32
N TRP A 200 9.26 -13.22 9.57
CA TRP A 200 7.83 -13.47 9.80
C TRP A 200 7.51 -13.98 11.22
N LYS A 201 8.43 -14.69 11.87
CA LYS A 201 8.26 -15.16 13.27
C LYS A 201 8.08 -13.99 14.25
N ILE A 202 8.68 -12.85 13.92
CA ILE A 202 8.60 -11.62 14.72
C ILE A 202 7.40 -10.79 14.27
N VAL A 203 7.25 -10.54 12.96
CA VAL A 203 6.12 -9.78 12.40
C VAL A 203 4.78 -10.36 12.85
N TYR A 204 4.59 -11.67 12.68
CA TYR A 204 3.33 -12.36 13.01
C TYR A 204 3.30 -12.94 14.43
N LYS A 205 4.16 -12.46 15.34
CA LYS A 205 3.96 -12.71 16.78
C LYS A 205 2.57 -12.15 17.17
N PRO A 206 1.73 -12.88 17.93
CA PRO A 206 0.53 -12.30 18.51
C PRO A 206 0.88 -11.08 19.37
N SER A 207 0.03 -10.05 19.31
CA SER A 207 0.04 -8.98 20.30
C SER A 207 -0.29 -9.58 21.67
N ASP A 208 0.54 -9.26 22.67
CA ASP A 208 0.33 -9.65 24.07
C ASP A 208 -0.75 -8.76 24.74
#